data_AF-A0A5P9HWE7-F1
#
_entry.id   AF-A0A5P9HWE7-F1
#
_cell.length_a   1.000
_cell.length_b   1.000
_cell.length_c   1.000
_cell.angle_alpha   90.00
_cell.angle_beta   90.00
_cell.angle_gamma   90.00
#
_symmetry.space_group_name_H-M   'P 1'
#
loop_
_entity.id
_entity.type
_entity.pdbx_description
1 polymer ?
#
loop_
_entity_poly.entity_id
_entity_poly.type
_entity_poly.pdbx_seq_one_letter_code
_entity_poly.pdbx_strand_id
1 'polypeptide(L)'
;MALEASLSYSESGPDSVMLHFVVENTGGKSEMVTFRSGQRYDYILYRDGVKVEQFSEGKMFIMIYEEIAVSPGQELSFDIPLKDLEPGEYKVKVWLADSAWPGARETLEFEI
;
A
#
# COMPACT_ATOMS: atom_id res chain seq x y z
N MET A 1 8.13 -3.21 -15.78
CA MET A 1 7.41 -1.97 -15.38
C MET A 1 8.45 -1.08 -14.74
N ALA A 2 8.35 0.25 -14.85
CA ALA A 2 9.39 1.12 -14.29
C ALA A 2 9.18 1.43 -12.80
N LEU A 3 7.92 1.45 -12.34
CA LEU A 3 7.60 1.46 -10.92
C LEU A 3 7.46 0.02 -10.41
N GLU A 4 8.25 -0.32 -9.40
CA GLU A 4 8.22 -1.59 -8.68
C GLU A 4 7.77 -1.35 -7.24
N ALA A 5 6.89 -2.21 -6.76
CA ALA A 5 6.38 -2.14 -5.41
C ALA A 5 7.14 -3.13 -4.52
N SER A 6 7.35 -2.77 -3.27
CA SER A 6 7.83 -3.68 -2.24
C SER A 6 7.00 -3.50 -0.97
N LEU A 7 6.83 -4.59 -0.23
CA LEU A 7 6.05 -4.60 1.00
C LEU A 7 6.79 -5.40 2.06
N SER A 8 7.00 -4.76 3.20
CA SER A 8 7.52 -5.39 4.40
C SER A 8 6.68 -4.96 5.60
N TYR A 9 6.93 -5.56 6.76
CA TYR A 9 6.25 -5.16 7.99
C TYR A 9 7.20 -5.21 9.17
N SER A 10 6.83 -4.50 10.23
CA SER A 10 7.46 -4.56 11.53
C SER A 10 6.40 -4.67 12.63
N GLU A 11 6.71 -5.40 13.69
CA GLU A 11 5.86 -5.43 14.89
C GLU A 11 5.87 -4.04 15.54
N SER A 12 4.68 -3.50 15.77
CA SER A 12 4.50 -2.19 16.43
C SER A 12 3.80 -2.32 17.79
N GLY A 13 3.35 -3.53 18.14
CA GLY A 13 2.75 -3.92 19.41
C GLY A 13 2.35 -5.39 19.39
N PRO A 14 1.79 -5.93 20.49
CA PRO A 14 1.38 -7.35 20.58
C PRO A 14 0.30 -7.76 19.58
N ASP A 15 -0.53 -6.82 19.14
CA ASP A 15 -1.70 -6.99 18.27
C ASP A 15 -1.68 -5.99 17.11
N SER A 16 -0.49 -5.48 16.78
CA SER A 16 -0.33 -4.33 15.90
C SER A 16 0.93 -4.44 15.05
N VAL A 17 0.81 -4.23 13.74
CA VAL A 17 1.94 -4.20 12.81
C VAL A 17 1.97 -2.90 12.01
N MET A 18 3.16 -2.44 11.68
CA MET A 18 3.36 -1.37 10.70
C MET A 18 3.76 -2.00 9.38
N LEU A 19 2.96 -1.80 8.33
CA LEU A 19 3.38 -2.15 6.98
C LEU A 19 4.19 -1.00 6.38
N HIS A 20 5.29 -1.35 5.72
CA HIS A 20 6.12 -0.43 4.95
C HIS A 20 5.92 -0.76 3.47
N PHE A 21 5.06 0.03 2.81
CA PHE A 21 4.79 -0.10 1.38
C PHE A 21 5.60 0.94 0.61
N VAL A 22 6.46 0.49 -0.27
CA VAL A 22 7.35 1.35 -1.06
C VAL A 22 7.08 1.14 -2.54
N VAL A 23 6.98 2.22 -3.30
CA VAL A 23 6.94 2.19 -4.77
C VAL A 23 8.14 2.95 -5.30
N GLU A 24 9.11 2.23 -5.84
CA GLU A 24 10.37 2.77 -6.36
C GLU A 24 10.33 2.83 -7.88
N ASN A 25 10.89 3.91 -8.46
CA ASN A 25 11.20 3.94 -9.88
C ASN A 25 12.58 3.32 -10.16
N THR A 26 12.57 2.06 -10.57
CA THR A 26 13.78 1.31 -10.98
C THR A 26 14.12 1.50 -12.46
N GLY A 27 13.34 2.30 -13.19
CA GLY A 27 13.56 2.66 -14.58
C GLY A 27 14.58 3.79 -14.81
N GLY A 28 14.92 4.03 -16.08
CA GLY A 28 15.88 5.07 -16.47
C GLY A 28 15.29 6.45 -16.78
N LYS A 29 13.97 6.66 -16.56
CA LYS A 29 13.26 7.91 -16.83
C LYS A 29 12.31 8.22 -15.69
N SER A 30 11.97 9.49 -15.50
CA SER A 30 10.94 9.88 -14.54
C SER A 30 9.58 9.33 -14.97
N GLU A 31 8.86 8.75 -14.01
CA GLU A 31 7.51 8.22 -14.18
C GLU A 31 6.51 9.10 -13.44
N MET A 32 5.32 9.28 -14.00
CA MET A 32 4.29 10.11 -13.38
C MET A 32 3.31 9.24 -12.61
N VAL A 33 3.08 9.57 -11.34
CA VAL A 33 2.02 9.00 -10.50
C VAL A 33 0.92 10.04 -10.32
N THR A 34 -0.30 9.67 -10.66
CA THR A 34 -1.48 10.54 -10.58
C THR A 34 -2.45 10.05 -9.51
N PHE A 35 -2.72 10.92 -8.54
CA PHE A 35 -3.77 10.72 -7.54
C PHE A 35 -4.98 11.60 -7.87
N ARG A 36 -6.15 10.98 -8.02
CA ARG A 36 -7.41 11.68 -8.33
C ARG A 36 -8.23 12.05 -7.09
N SER A 37 -7.77 11.64 -5.91
CA SER A 37 -8.34 11.96 -4.61
C SER A 37 -7.23 11.96 -3.55
N GLY A 38 -7.59 12.23 -2.29
CA GLY A 38 -6.68 12.11 -1.16
C GLY A 38 -6.23 10.67 -0.87
N GLN A 39 -6.80 9.66 -1.54
CA GLN A 39 -6.36 8.28 -1.43
C GLN A 39 -5.01 8.09 -2.15
N ARG A 40 -3.99 7.65 -1.41
CA ARG A 40 -2.63 7.39 -1.95
C ARG A 40 -2.34 5.91 -2.20
N TYR A 41 -2.98 5.05 -1.42
CA TYR A 41 -2.93 3.60 -1.56
C TYR A 41 -4.29 3.02 -1.19
N ASP A 42 -4.46 1.74 -1.44
CA ASP A 42 -5.52 0.94 -0.87
C ASP A 42 -4.96 -0.42 -0.47
N TYR A 43 -5.66 -1.11 0.43
CA TYR A 43 -5.30 -2.46 0.80
C TYR A 43 -6.52 -3.30 1.11
N ILE A 44 -6.37 -4.62 0.99
CA ILE A 44 -7.32 -5.60 1.54
C ILE A 44 -6.57 -6.49 2.51
N LEU A 45 -7.09 -6.59 3.72
CA LEU A 45 -6.62 -7.49 4.75
C LEU A 45 -7.53 -8.71 4.80
N TYR A 46 -6.92 -9.89 4.81
CA TYR A 46 -7.56 -11.17 4.99
C TYR A 46 -7.02 -11.82 6.26
N ARG A 47 -7.89 -12.53 6.97
CA ARG A 47 -7.54 -13.45 8.07
C ARG A 47 -8.11 -14.82 7.75
N ASP A 48 -7.28 -15.86 7.82
CA ASP A 48 -7.69 -17.24 7.50
C ASP A 48 -8.43 -17.36 6.14
N GLY A 49 -8.00 -16.54 5.16
CA GLY A 49 -8.60 -16.48 3.82
C GLY A 49 -9.90 -15.67 3.70
N VAL A 50 -10.45 -15.13 4.79
CA VAL A 50 -11.65 -14.28 4.79
C VAL A 50 -11.26 -12.81 4.79
N LYS A 51 -11.87 -12.00 3.92
CA LYS A 51 -11.66 -10.54 3.92
C LYS A 51 -12.19 -9.94 5.22
N VAL A 52 -11.34 -9.27 5.99
CA VAL A 52 -11.70 -8.61 7.25
C VAL A 52 -11.76 -7.09 7.12
N GLU A 53 -10.93 -6.50 6.26
CA GLU A 53 -10.93 -5.05 6.02
C GLU A 53 -10.51 -4.75 4.57
N GLN A 54 -11.09 -3.68 4.00
CA GLN A 54 -10.47 -2.95 2.90
C GLN A 54 -10.37 -1.47 3.28
N PHE A 55 -9.20 -0.87 3.08
CA PHE A 55 -8.95 0.49 3.55
C PHE A 55 -9.93 1.51 2.98
N SER A 56 -10.27 1.42 1.70
CA SER A 56 -11.25 2.33 1.09
C SER A 56 -12.69 2.14 1.58
N GLU A 57 -13.04 0.99 2.17
CA GLU A 57 -14.43 0.72 2.56
C GLU A 57 -14.89 1.67 3.68
N GLY A 58 -16.01 2.36 3.43
CA GLY A 58 -16.59 3.31 4.37
C GLY A 58 -15.85 4.64 4.53
N LYS A 59 -14.71 4.84 3.83
CA LYS A 59 -13.94 6.09 3.88
C LYS A 59 -14.35 7.03 2.73
N MET A 60 -14.44 8.33 3.04
CA MET A 60 -14.55 9.39 2.04
C MET A 60 -13.20 10.09 1.91
N PHE A 61 -12.67 10.14 0.69
CA PHE A 61 -11.44 10.87 0.39
C PHE A 61 -11.78 12.23 -0.20
N ILE A 62 -11.03 13.25 0.17
CA ILE A 62 -11.16 14.56 -0.47
C ILE A 62 -10.85 14.45 -1.96
N MET A 63 -11.61 15.16 -2.80
CA MET A 63 -11.34 15.21 -4.23
C MET A 63 -10.23 16.22 -4.50
N ILE A 64 -9.00 15.73 -4.52
CA ILE A 64 -7.80 16.50 -4.87
C ILE A 64 -7.06 15.77 -5.99
N TYR A 65 -6.75 16.52 -7.05
CA TYR A 65 -5.94 16.02 -8.16
C TYR A 65 -4.48 16.38 -7.90
N GLU A 66 -3.60 15.39 -7.96
CA GLU A 66 -2.17 15.57 -7.75
C GLU A 66 -1.37 14.67 -8.68
N GLU A 67 -0.29 15.23 -9.22
CA GLU A 67 0.68 14.53 -10.05
C GLU A 67 2.05 14.62 -9.38
N ILE A 68 2.70 13.47 -9.22
CA ILE A 68 4.03 13.36 -8.65
C ILE A 68 4.94 12.71 -9.68
N ALA A 69 5.98 13.43 -10.09
CA ALA A 69 7.06 12.87 -10.89
C ALA A 69 8.02 12.11 -9.97
N VAL A 70 8.09 10.79 -10.13
CA VAL A 70 9.03 9.91 -9.43
C VAL A 70 10.26 9.75 -10.31
N SER A 71 11.37 10.36 -9.92
CA SER A 71 12.63 10.29 -10.69
C SER A 71 13.29 8.90 -10.59
N PRO A 72 14.20 8.53 -11.50
CA PRO A 72 14.98 7.29 -11.37
C PRO A 72 15.65 7.16 -10.00
N GLY A 73 15.43 6.02 -9.34
CA GLY A 73 15.93 5.74 -7.99
C GLY A 73 15.21 6.49 -6.86
N GLN A 74 14.13 7.22 -7.16
CA GLN A 74 13.26 7.82 -6.15
C GLN A 74 12.12 6.85 -5.80
N GLU A 75 11.67 6.94 -4.56
CA GLU A 75 10.56 6.16 -4.04
C GLU A 75 9.42 7.01 -3.48
N LEU A 76 8.23 6.42 -3.44
CA LEU A 76 7.10 6.82 -2.63
C LEU A 76 6.94 5.80 -1.50
N SER A 77 6.99 6.25 -0.26
CA SER A 77 7.00 5.37 0.92
C SER A 77 5.78 5.66 1.79
N PHE A 78 5.06 4.60 2.14
CA PHE A 78 3.81 4.67 2.89
C PHE A 78 3.85 3.72 4.08
N ASP A 79 3.79 4.31 5.28
CA ASP A 79 3.63 3.57 6.53
C ASP A 79 2.14 3.38 6.82
N ILE A 80 1.71 2.12 6.92
CA ILE A 80 0.30 1.75 7.08
C ILE A 80 0.15 0.99 8.41
N PRO A 81 -0.40 1.63 9.45
CA PRO A 81 -0.61 0.96 10.72
C PRO A 81 -1.83 0.03 10.64
N LEU A 82 -1.62 -1.24 10.97
CA LEU A 82 -2.69 -2.20 11.27
C LEU A 82 -2.72 -2.42 12.78
N LYS A 83 -3.90 -2.30 13.38
CA LYS A 83 -4.11 -2.34 14.84
C LYS A 83 -5.29 -3.22 15.19
N ASP A 84 -5.40 -3.56 16.46
CA ASP A 84 -6.50 -4.34 17.01
C ASP A 84 -6.65 -5.70 16.28
N LEU A 85 -5.51 -6.32 15.93
CA LEU A 85 -5.46 -7.60 15.23
C LEU A 85 -5.61 -8.74 16.22
N GLU A 86 -6.57 -9.64 15.95
CA GLU A 86 -6.72 -10.87 16.73
C GLU A 86 -5.66 -11.90 16.29
N PRO A 87 -5.21 -12.81 17.17
CA PRO A 87 -4.22 -13.82 16.79
C PRO A 87 -4.65 -14.68 15.60
N GLY A 88 -3.71 -14.97 14.69
CA GLY A 88 -3.95 -15.80 13.51
C GLY A 88 -3.13 -15.43 12.28
N GLU A 89 -3.36 -16.14 11.18
CA GLU A 89 -2.67 -15.92 9.91
C GLU A 89 -3.36 -14.81 9.10
N TYR A 90 -2.58 -13.79 8.76
CA TYR A 90 -3.01 -12.67 7.95
C TYR A 90 -2.36 -12.68 6.59
N LYS A 91 -3.12 -12.21 5.60
CA LYS A 91 -2.63 -11.84 4.28
C LYS A 91 -3.08 -10.44 3.95
N VAL A 92 -2.15 -9.56 3.64
CA VAL A 92 -2.45 -8.21 3.17
C VAL A 92 -2.03 -8.04 1.73
N LYS A 93 -2.90 -7.43 0.93
CA LYS A 93 -2.59 -6.99 -0.42
C LYS A 93 -2.69 -5.48 -0.48
N VAL A 94 -1.60 -4.79 -0.81
CA VAL A 94 -1.49 -3.33 -0.87
C VAL A 94 -1.24 -2.90 -2.32
N TRP A 95 -1.78 -1.76 -2.74
CA TRP A 95 -1.47 -1.19 -4.05
C TRP A 95 -1.53 0.34 -4.07
N LEU A 96 -0.78 0.94 -4.99
CA LEU A 96 -0.77 2.36 -5.27
C LEU A 96 -2.11 2.81 -5.85
N ALA A 97 -2.66 3.93 -5.36
CA ALA A 97 -3.95 4.47 -5.83
C ALA A 97 -3.83 5.25 -7.15
N ASP A 98 -3.09 4.71 -8.12
CA ASP A 98 -3.03 5.19 -9.49
C ASP A 98 -3.40 4.09 -10.48
N SER A 99 -4.48 4.31 -11.21
CA SER A 99 -4.97 3.41 -12.25
C SER A 99 -3.99 3.16 -13.41
N ALA A 100 -3.04 4.06 -13.64
CA ALA A 100 -1.99 3.90 -14.66
C ALA A 100 -0.92 2.87 -14.24
N TRP A 101 -0.80 2.59 -12.94
CA TRP A 101 0.18 1.67 -12.37
C TRP A 101 -0.47 0.46 -11.70
N PRO A 102 -1.27 -0.35 -12.43
CA PRO A 102 -1.92 -1.50 -11.83
C PRO A 102 -0.92 -2.51 -11.27
N GLY A 103 0.32 -2.57 -11.79
CA GLY A 103 1.36 -3.46 -11.28
C GLY A 103 2.05 -3.02 -10.00
N ALA A 104 1.87 -1.76 -9.54
CA ALA A 104 2.42 -1.28 -8.28
C ALA A 104 1.57 -1.80 -7.10
N ARG A 105 1.64 -3.11 -6.89
CA ARG A 105 0.91 -3.85 -5.86
C ARG A 105 1.80 -4.93 -5.28
N GLU A 106 1.63 -5.23 -4.01
CA GLU A 106 2.32 -6.33 -3.36
C GLU A 106 1.41 -7.09 -2.41
N THR A 107 1.83 -8.30 -2.07
CA THR A 107 1.12 -9.16 -1.11
C THR A 107 2.11 -9.75 -0.12
N LEU A 108 1.73 -9.74 1.14
CA LEU A 108 2.53 -10.23 2.25
C LEU A 108 1.64 -11.05 3.17
N GLU A 109 2.20 -12.12 3.72
CA GLU A 109 1.59 -12.91 4.79
C GLU A 109 2.38 -12.70 6.08
N PHE A 110 1.67 -12.64 7.21
CA PHE A 110 2.25 -12.49 8.54
C PHE A 110 1.33 -13.12 9.59
N GLU A 111 1.88 -13.43 10.75
CA GLU A 111 1.15 -14.00 11.89
C GLU A 111 1.16 -13.01 13.05
N ILE A 112 0.04 -12.96 13.77
CA ILE A 112 -0.15 -12.22 15.03
C ILE A 112 -0.35 -13.23 16.16
#